data_AF-A0A447TVW2-F1
#
_entry.id   AF-A0A447TVW2-F1
#
_cell.length_a   1.000
_cell.length_b   1.000
_cell.length_c   1.000
_cell.angle_alpha   90.00
_cell.angle_beta   90.00
_cell.angle_gamma   90.00
#
_symmetry.space_group_name_H-M   'P 1'
#
loop_
_entity.id
_entity.type
_entity.pdbx_description
1 polymer ?
#
loop_
_entity_poly.entity_id
_entity_poly.type
_entity_poly.pdbx_seq_one_letter_code
_entity_poly.pdbx_strand_id
1 'polypeptide(L)'
;MEVADKAAVLARAEAAEINLRSDIHNAVGITLDETTTRENVAQLFNVLLGDSHGLNIETLDKDVALDSRSIQQSMLRDDAILTHPVFNRYHSETEMMRYMHSLERKDLALNQAMIPLGSCTMKLNAAAEMIPITWPEFAETASVLPAGTGGRISSDD
;
A
#
# COMPACT_ATOMS: atom_id res chain seq x y z
N MET A 1 -13.59 -14.53 1.51
CA MET A 1 -13.80 -15.42 2.66
C MET A 1 -15.28 -15.45 2.99
N GLU A 2 -15.91 -16.62 2.95
CA GLU A 2 -17.30 -16.76 3.40
C GLU A 2 -17.38 -16.52 4.91
N VAL A 3 -18.40 -15.78 5.35
CA VAL A 3 -18.60 -15.43 6.75
C VAL A 3 -20.06 -15.69 7.14
N ALA A 4 -20.26 -16.31 8.30
CA ALA A 4 -21.59 -16.68 8.78
C ALA A 4 -22.48 -15.46 9.05
N ASP A 5 -21.90 -14.39 9.61
CA ASP A 5 -22.56 -13.12 9.85
C ASP A 5 -21.73 -11.96 9.27
N LYS A 6 -22.01 -11.64 8.01
CA LYS A 6 -21.33 -10.56 7.29
C LYS A 6 -21.57 -9.18 7.92
N ALA A 7 -22.77 -8.93 8.46
CA ALA A 7 -23.10 -7.63 9.03
C ALA A 7 -22.30 -7.39 10.32
N ALA A 8 -22.20 -8.40 11.19
CA ALA A 8 -21.40 -8.30 12.40
C ALA A 8 -19.90 -8.13 12.13
N VAL A 9 -19.37 -8.82 11.11
CA VAL A 9 -17.96 -8.65 10.69
C VAL A 9 -17.71 -7.24 10.18
N LEU A 10 -18.59 -6.69 9.33
CA LEU A 10 -18.45 -5.32 8.82
C LEU A 10 -18.55 -4.28 9.94
N ALA A 11 -19.44 -4.47 10.92
CA ALA A 11 -19.54 -3.56 12.06
C ALA A 11 -18.29 -3.59 12.96
N ARG A 12 -17.69 -4.77 13.18
CA ARG A 12 -16.42 -4.87 13.90
C ARG A 12 -15.26 -4.26 13.11
N ALA A 13 -15.24 -4.46 11.79
CA ALA A 13 -14.24 -3.88 10.91
C ALA A 13 -14.29 -2.34 10.95
N GLU A 14 -15.50 -1.76 10.87
CA GLU A 14 -15.70 -0.32 10.98
C GLU A 14 -15.26 0.22 12.35
N ALA A 15 -15.59 -0.49 13.44
CA ALA A 15 -15.15 -0.12 14.79
C ALA A 15 -13.64 -0.22 15.00
N ALA A 16 -12.95 -1.07 14.23
CA ALA A 16 -11.50 -1.23 14.23
C ALA A 16 -10.80 -0.39 13.16
N GLU A 17 -11.53 0.49 12.46
CA GLU A 17 -11.02 1.35 11.37
C GLU A 17 -10.41 0.57 10.20
N ILE A 18 -10.92 -0.64 9.95
CA ILE A 18 -10.49 -1.52 8.86
C ILE A 18 -11.56 -1.54 7.76
N ASN A 19 -11.15 -1.21 6.54
CA ASN A 19 -12.02 -1.31 5.37
C ASN A 19 -11.95 -2.71 4.75
N LEU A 20 -13.09 -3.38 4.66
CA LEU A 20 -13.23 -4.68 4.00
C LEU A 20 -14.05 -4.57 2.72
N ARG A 21 -13.70 -5.36 1.70
CA ARG A 21 -14.48 -5.43 0.47
C ARG A 21 -15.77 -6.22 0.71
N SER A 22 -16.92 -5.62 0.43
CA SER A 22 -18.25 -6.13 0.81
C SER A 22 -19.20 -6.40 -0.36
N ASP A 23 -18.73 -6.42 -1.60
CA ASP A 23 -19.54 -6.65 -2.81
C ASP A 23 -19.87 -8.14 -3.07
N ILE A 24 -19.27 -9.07 -2.32
CA ILE A 24 -19.46 -10.53 -2.50
C ILE A 24 -20.61 -11.04 -1.60
N HIS A 25 -21.53 -11.86 -2.12
CA HIS A 25 -22.62 -12.44 -1.33
C HIS A 25 -22.08 -13.34 -0.20
N ASN A 26 -22.55 -13.15 1.04
CA ASN A 26 -22.13 -13.88 2.26
C ASN A 26 -20.61 -14.01 2.48
N ALA A 27 -19.83 -13.12 1.87
CA ALA A 27 -18.39 -13.13 1.96
C ALA A 27 -17.83 -11.71 2.07
N VAL A 28 -16.62 -11.64 2.61
CA VAL A 28 -15.79 -10.43 2.63
C VAL A 28 -14.51 -10.68 1.84
N GLY A 29 -14.06 -9.66 1.11
CA GLY A 29 -12.76 -9.64 0.45
C GLY A 29 -11.73 -8.94 1.33
N ILE A 30 -10.54 -9.52 1.39
CA ILE A 30 -9.40 -9.01 2.15
C ILE A 30 -8.23 -8.94 1.18
N THR A 31 -7.58 -7.78 1.14
CA THR A 31 -6.34 -7.57 0.39
C THR A 31 -5.33 -7.03 1.39
N LEU A 32 -4.15 -7.63 1.42
CA LEU A 32 -3.03 -7.17 2.24
C LEU A 32 -2.00 -6.51 1.32
N ASP A 33 -1.20 -5.62 1.89
CA ASP A 33 -0.15 -4.88 1.18
C ASP A 33 1.13 -4.81 2.02
N GLU A 34 2.11 -4.05 1.52
CA GLU A 34 3.42 -3.87 2.16
C GLU A 34 3.35 -3.22 3.55
N THR A 35 2.31 -2.41 3.83
CA THR A 35 2.14 -1.72 5.11
C THR A 35 1.54 -2.63 6.19
N THR A 36 1.08 -3.83 5.81
CA THR A 36 0.44 -4.77 6.72
C THR A 36 1.42 -5.31 7.76
N THR A 37 1.18 -5.01 9.02
CA THR A 37 1.98 -5.48 10.17
C THR A 37 1.40 -6.72 10.84
N ARG A 38 2.16 -7.33 11.75
CA ARG A 38 1.70 -8.47 12.57
C ARG A 38 0.48 -8.10 13.40
N GLU A 39 0.47 -6.89 13.91
CA GLU A 39 -0.60 -6.31 14.73
C GLU A 39 -1.88 -6.14 13.90
N ASN A 40 -1.76 -5.70 12.63
CA ASN A 40 -2.91 -5.62 11.73
C ASN A 40 -3.52 -7.01 11.46
N VAL A 41 -2.69 -8.04 11.29
CA VAL A 41 -3.18 -9.43 11.12
C VAL A 41 -3.90 -9.91 12.39
N ALA A 42 -3.42 -9.55 13.57
CA ALA A 42 -4.09 -9.85 14.84
C ALA A 42 -5.47 -9.22 14.92
N GLN A 43 -5.55 -7.93 14.61
CA GLN A 43 -6.80 -7.19 14.59
C GLN A 43 -7.77 -7.77 13.57
N LEU A 44 -7.27 -8.18 12.39
CA LEU A 44 -8.07 -8.84 11.38
C LEU A 44 -8.68 -10.16 11.88
N PHE A 45 -7.95 -10.97 12.64
CA PHE A 45 -8.50 -12.19 13.26
C PHE A 45 -9.60 -11.87 14.27
N ASN A 46 -9.42 -10.86 15.12
CA ASN A 46 -10.46 -10.40 16.03
C ASN A 46 -11.72 -9.92 15.29
N VAL A 47 -11.55 -9.17 14.19
CA VAL A 47 -12.66 -8.70 13.35
C VAL A 47 -13.41 -9.87 12.70
N LEU A 48 -12.70 -10.87 12.16
CA LEU A 48 -13.30 -11.98 11.44
C LEU A 48 -13.94 -13.02 12.38
N LEU A 49 -13.28 -13.35 13.48
CA LEU A 49 -13.61 -14.50 14.33
C LEU A 49 -14.13 -14.11 15.72
N GLY A 50 -14.00 -12.85 16.14
CA GLY A 50 -14.33 -12.35 17.48
C GLY A 50 -13.22 -12.57 18.51
N ASP A 51 -13.34 -11.95 19.68
CA ASP A 51 -12.28 -11.84 20.72
C ASP A 51 -11.84 -13.17 21.37
N SER A 52 -12.40 -14.32 20.97
CA SER A 52 -12.15 -15.64 21.56
C SER A 52 -11.83 -16.71 20.53
N HIS A 53 -11.14 -16.32 19.45
CA HIS A 53 -10.75 -17.24 18.38
C HIS A 53 -9.57 -18.13 18.74
N GLY A 54 -8.81 -17.81 19.80
CA GLY A 54 -7.73 -18.66 20.33
C GLY A 54 -6.53 -18.86 19.39
N LEU A 55 -6.44 -18.09 18.30
CA LEU A 55 -5.31 -18.17 17.37
C LEU A 55 -4.17 -17.32 17.90
N ASN A 56 -2.97 -17.89 17.88
CA ASN A 56 -1.75 -17.18 18.23
C ASN A 56 -0.88 -17.02 16.97
N ILE A 57 -0.54 -15.77 16.65
CA ILE A 57 0.18 -15.47 15.41
C ILE A 57 1.59 -16.05 15.43
N GLU A 58 2.27 -16.09 16.57
CA GLU A 58 3.61 -16.68 16.67
C GLU A 58 3.61 -18.17 16.35
N THR A 59 2.54 -18.88 16.76
CA THR A 59 2.38 -20.30 16.40
C THR A 59 2.13 -20.49 14.91
N LEU A 60 1.21 -19.69 14.33
CA LEU A 60 0.89 -19.75 12.91
C LEU A 60 2.09 -19.38 12.04
N ASP A 61 2.86 -18.36 12.43
CA ASP A 61 4.04 -17.90 11.72
C ASP A 61 5.14 -18.98 11.68
N LYS A 62 5.36 -19.68 12.81
CA LYS A 62 6.28 -20.83 12.86
C LYS A 62 5.83 -21.96 11.95
N ASP A 63 4.54 -22.29 11.95
CA ASP A 63 4.00 -23.35 11.12
C ASP A 63 4.13 -23.02 9.62
N VAL A 64 3.84 -21.78 9.23
CA VAL A 64 3.99 -21.29 7.86
C VAL A 64 5.46 -21.23 7.44
N ALA A 65 6.37 -20.83 8.34
CA ALA A 65 7.81 -20.78 8.05
C ALA A 65 8.41 -22.17 7.79
N LEU A 66 7.85 -23.22 8.41
CA LEU A 66 8.30 -24.60 8.22
C LEU A 66 7.80 -25.22 6.90
N ASP A 67 6.55 -24.93 6.51
CA ASP A 67 5.93 -25.49 5.31
C ASP A 67 4.90 -24.52 4.71
N SER A 68 5.40 -23.47 4.06
CA SER A 68 4.55 -22.48 3.39
C SER A 68 3.91 -23.07 2.14
N ARG A 69 2.57 -23.17 2.15
CA ARG A 69 1.77 -23.65 1.01
C ARG A 69 0.94 -22.53 0.36
N SER A 70 1.34 -21.28 0.56
CA SER A 70 0.57 -20.10 0.15
C SER A 70 0.45 -19.95 -1.37
N ILE A 71 1.44 -20.45 -2.14
CA ILE A 71 1.44 -20.44 -3.61
C ILE A 71 1.69 -21.87 -4.08
N GLN A 72 0.90 -22.32 -5.06
CA GLN A 72 1.05 -23.67 -5.62
C GLN A 72 2.40 -23.80 -6.35
N GLN A 73 3.04 -24.97 -6.23
CA GLN A 73 4.37 -25.21 -6.82
C GLN A 73 4.42 -24.93 -8.33
N SER A 74 3.34 -25.23 -9.06
CA SER A 74 3.23 -24.98 -10.50
C SER A 74 3.09 -23.49 -10.87
N MET A 75 2.83 -22.62 -9.88
CA MET A 75 2.72 -21.17 -10.04
C MET A 75 3.96 -20.44 -9.50
N LEU A 76 4.92 -21.16 -8.92
CA LEU A 76 6.16 -20.56 -8.47
C LEU A 76 7.01 -20.18 -9.68
N ARG A 77 7.52 -18.95 -9.64
CA ARG A 77 8.41 -18.42 -10.64
C ARG A 77 9.80 -19.06 -10.49
N ASP A 78 10.39 -19.50 -11.60
CA ASP A 78 11.70 -20.17 -11.66
C ASP A 78 12.77 -19.37 -12.42
N ASP A 79 12.39 -18.29 -13.09
CA ASP A 79 13.30 -17.39 -13.82
C ASP A 79 13.80 -16.21 -12.99
N ALA A 80 15.03 -15.77 -13.29
CA ALA A 80 15.64 -14.62 -12.64
C ALA A 80 15.02 -13.30 -13.12
N ILE A 81 14.74 -12.40 -12.18
CA ILE A 81 14.18 -11.06 -12.45
C ILE A 81 15.22 -9.97 -12.22
N LEU A 82 14.99 -8.81 -12.84
CA LEU A 82 15.78 -7.59 -12.59
C LEU A 82 17.30 -7.83 -12.73
N THR A 83 17.69 -8.69 -13.68
CA THR A 83 19.08 -9.14 -13.87
C THR A 83 20.00 -8.05 -14.44
N HIS A 84 19.43 -7.01 -15.04
CA HIS A 84 20.21 -5.91 -15.58
C HIS A 84 21.00 -5.20 -14.45
N PRO A 85 22.28 -4.86 -14.65
CA PRO A 85 23.13 -4.29 -13.59
C PRO A 85 22.55 -3.03 -12.92
N VAL A 86 21.70 -2.26 -13.61
CA VAL A 86 21.08 -1.06 -13.06
C VAL A 86 20.27 -1.33 -11.79
N PHE A 87 19.62 -2.49 -11.68
CA PHE A 87 18.80 -2.85 -10.52
C PHE A 87 19.63 -3.35 -9.33
N ASN A 88 20.93 -3.60 -9.54
CA ASN A 88 21.82 -4.22 -8.56
C ASN A 88 22.98 -3.30 -8.13
N ARG A 89 23.04 -2.07 -8.65
CA ARG A 89 24.16 -1.15 -8.45
C ARG A 89 23.90 -0.06 -7.39
N TYR A 90 22.64 0.25 -7.10
CA TYR A 90 22.26 1.40 -6.26
C TYR A 90 21.28 0.97 -5.18
N HIS A 91 21.77 0.34 -4.10
CA HIS A 91 20.92 -0.16 -3.01
C HIS A 91 21.02 0.70 -1.74
N SER A 92 22.09 1.47 -1.58
CA SER A 92 22.14 2.47 -0.53
C SER A 92 21.41 3.75 -0.95
N GLU A 93 20.81 4.43 0.02
CA GLU A 93 20.15 5.73 -0.20
C GLU A 93 21.10 6.74 -0.87
N THR A 94 22.37 6.78 -0.45
CA THR A 94 23.38 7.67 -1.04
C THR A 94 23.67 7.35 -2.51
N GLU A 95 23.76 6.07 -2.87
CA GLU A 95 23.95 5.64 -4.26
C GLU A 95 22.73 5.99 -5.11
N MET A 96 21.53 5.73 -4.61
CA MET A 96 20.28 6.05 -5.30
C MET A 96 20.14 7.57 -5.51
N MET A 97 20.42 8.38 -4.49
CA MET A 97 20.42 9.84 -4.57
C MET A 97 21.40 10.36 -5.63
N ARG A 98 22.64 9.85 -5.63
CA ARG A 98 23.64 10.23 -6.65
C ARG A 98 23.21 9.79 -8.05
N TYR A 99 22.61 8.61 -8.17
CA TYR A 99 22.13 8.10 -9.44
C TYR A 99 20.98 8.97 -9.99
N MET A 100 19.95 9.25 -9.19
CA MET A 100 18.83 10.13 -9.56
C MET A 100 19.33 11.52 -9.97
N HIS A 101 20.21 12.14 -9.18
CA HIS A 101 20.77 13.44 -9.53
C HIS A 101 21.62 13.41 -10.83
N SER A 102 22.34 12.31 -11.08
CA SER A 102 23.10 12.16 -12.33
C SER A 102 22.22 12.07 -13.58
N LEU A 103 21.00 11.53 -13.43
CA LEU A 103 20.00 11.48 -14.50
C LEU A 103 19.33 12.84 -14.67
N GLU A 104 18.90 13.47 -13.57
CA GLU A 104 18.29 14.80 -13.55
C GLU A 104 19.11 15.83 -14.33
N ARG A 105 20.44 15.84 -14.15
CA ARG A 105 21.33 16.79 -14.85
C ARG A 105 21.40 16.62 -16.36
N LYS A 106 20.93 15.49 -16.90
CA LYS A 106 20.90 15.26 -18.36
C LYS A 106 19.65 15.89 -19.00
N ASP A 107 18.67 16.26 -18.18
CA ASP A 107 17.40 16.79 -18.63
C ASP A 107 17.34 18.31 -18.44
N LEU A 108 16.90 19.01 -19.50
CA LEU A 108 16.60 20.44 -19.43
C LEU A 108 15.17 20.61 -18.92
N ALA A 109 15.03 21.21 -17.74
CA ALA A 109 13.74 21.44 -17.09
C ALA A 109 13.49 22.94 -16.82
N LEU A 110 12.27 23.27 -16.39
CA LEU A 110 11.83 24.65 -16.13
C LEU A 110 12.58 25.36 -15.00
N ASN A 111 13.30 24.61 -14.15
CA ASN A 111 14.19 25.17 -13.13
C ASN A 111 15.49 25.74 -13.72
N GLN A 112 15.85 25.40 -14.96
CA GLN A 112 17.07 25.85 -15.63
C GLN A 112 16.81 26.92 -16.68
N ALA A 113 15.78 26.75 -17.51
CA ALA A 113 15.47 27.66 -18.60
C ALA A 113 13.99 27.64 -18.99
N MET A 114 13.57 28.67 -19.72
CA MET A 114 12.29 28.67 -20.42
C MET A 114 12.26 27.60 -21.51
N ILE A 115 11.18 26.84 -21.59
CA ILE A 115 10.93 25.82 -22.64
C ILE A 115 9.73 26.28 -23.48
N PRO A 116 9.93 27.06 -24.57
CA PRO A 116 8.83 27.70 -25.32
C PRO A 116 8.23 26.76 -26.37
N LEU A 117 7.65 25.64 -25.94
CA LEU A 117 6.91 24.74 -26.82
C LEU A 117 5.51 25.28 -27.05
N GLY A 118 5.23 25.70 -28.29
CA GLY A 118 3.89 26.13 -28.69
C GLY A 118 2.84 25.06 -28.36
N SER A 119 1.66 25.49 -27.90
CA SER A 119 0.53 24.62 -27.52
C SER A 119 0.71 23.77 -26.25
N CYS A 120 1.86 23.80 -25.56
CA CYS A 120 2.10 22.97 -24.36
C CYS A 120 1.80 23.69 -23.04
N THR A 121 1.72 25.02 -23.05
CA THR A 121 1.47 25.86 -21.86
C THR A 121 2.38 25.48 -20.67
N MET A 122 3.69 25.48 -20.92
CA MET A 122 4.73 25.22 -19.90
C MET A 122 4.88 26.43 -18.96
N LYS A 123 3.88 26.60 -18.08
CA LYS A 123 3.77 27.67 -17.08
C LYS A 123 4.36 27.26 -15.74
N LEU A 124 4.30 28.16 -14.76
CA LEU A 124 4.71 27.90 -13.39
C LEU A 124 3.87 26.75 -12.80
N ASN A 125 4.55 25.73 -12.28
CA ASN A 125 4.00 24.74 -11.36
C ASN A 125 4.39 25.20 -9.95
N ALA A 126 3.52 25.94 -9.26
CA ALA A 126 3.88 26.60 -8.01
C ALA A 126 4.08 25.56 -6.89
N ALA A 127 5.10 25.75 -6.04
CA ALA A 127 5.35 24.83 -4.92
C ALA A 127 4.12 24.70 -4.00
N ALA A 128 3.40 25.80 -3.76
CA ALA A 128 2.17 25.82 -2.96
C ALA A 128 1.06 24.93 -3.54
N GLU A 129 1.01 24.74 -4.87
CA GLU A 129 0.03 23.87 -5.54
C GLU A 129 0.46 22.39 -5.51
N MET A 130 1.76 22.12 -5.40
CA MET A 130 2.33 20.76 -5.42
C MET A 130 2.36 20.10 -4.04
N ILE A 131 2.56 20.88 -2.97
CA ILE A 131 2.67 20.37 -1.59
C ILE A 131 1.47 19.49 -1.18
N PRO A 132 0.20 19.87 -1.45
CA PRO A 132 -0.95 19.08 -1.01
C PRO A 132 -1.09 17.71 -1.68
N ILE A 133 -0.42 17.47 -2.81
CA ILE A 133 -0.53 16.22 -3.57
C ILE A 133 0.02 15.04 -2.78
N THR A 134 0.98 15.28 -1.88
CA THR A 134 1.61 14.25 -1.06
C THR A 134 1.07 14.19 0.36
N TRP A 135 0.03 14.96 0.70
CA TRP A 135 -0.61 14.87 2.02
C TRP A 135 -1.32 13.52 2.14
N PRO A 136 -1.12 12.74 3.22
CA PRO A 136 -1.73 11.42 3.39
C PRO A 136 -3.26 11.43 3.19
N GLU A 137 -3.93 12.51 3.62
CA GLU A 137 -5.37 12.71 3.48
C GLU A 137 -5.84 12.76 2.02
N PHE A 138 -4.95 13.09 1.09
CA PHE A 138 -5.21 13.05 -0.35
C PHE A 138 -4.56 11.86 -1.04
N ALA A 139 -3.33 11.51 -0.68
CA ALA A 139 -2.51 10.53 -1.37
C ALA A 139 -2.81 9.07 -0.96
N GLU A 140 -3.15 8.83 0.30
CA GLU A 140 -3.30 7.47 0.88
C GLU A 140 -4.76 7.03 0.96
N THR A 141 -5.67 7.78 0.32
CA THR A 141 -7.09 7.44 0.29
C THR A 141 -7.35 6.37 -0.77
N ALA A 142 -7.89 5.22 -0.35
CA ALA A 142 -8.31 4.18 -1.29
C ALA A 142 -9.44 4.70 -2.21
N SER A 143 -9.35 4.41 -3.51
CA SER A 143 -10.30 4.93 -4.52
C SER A 143 -11.75 4.42 -4.35
N VAL A 144 -11.94 3.37 -3.53
CA VAL A 144 -13.25 2.76 -3.25
C VAL A 144 -13.43 2.69 -1.73
N LEU A 145 -13.71 3.83 -1.12
CA LEU A 145 -14.13 3.91 0.28
C LEU A 145 -15.66 4.00 0.39
N PRO A 146 -16.26 3.38 1.42
CA PRO A 146 -17.66 3.63 1.75
C PRO A 146 -17.93 5.12 1.97
N ALA A 147 -19.03 5.64 1.44
CA ALA A 147 -19.40 7.05 1.64
C ALA A 147 -19.48 7.37 3.14
N GLY A 148 -18.70 8.37 3.60
CA GLY A 148 -18.66 8.80 5.01
C GLY A 148 -17.46 8.31 5.83
N THR A 149 -16.58 7.48 5.27
CA THR A 149 -15.31 7.06 5.92
C THR A 149 -14.11 7.96 5.59
N GLY A 150 -14.36 9.13 4.99
CA GLY A 150 -13.30 10.08 4.63
C GLY A 150 -12.58 10.68 5.84
N GLY A 151 -11.26 10.47 5.88
CA GLY A 151 -10.26 11.21 6.66
C GLY A 151 -10.72 11.82 7.96
N ARG A 152 -10.84 11.02 9.03
CA ARG A 152 -10.80 11.58 10.38
C ARG A 152 -9.36 12.01 10.66
N ILE A 153 -9.19 13.30 10.84
CA ILE A 153 -7.93 13.99 11.15
C ILE A 153 -7.26 13.24 12.32
N SER A 154 -6.22 12.44 12.02
CA SER A 154 -5.24 12.06 13.03
C SER A 154 -4.44 13.33 13.32
N SER A 155 -4.86 14.05 14.37
CA SER A 155 -4.11 15.17 14.92
C SER A 155 -2.88 14.63 15.66
N ASP A 156 -1.88 14.19 14.91
CA ASP A 156 -0.54 13.97 15.43
C ASP A 156 0.35 15.10 14.89
N ASP A 157 0.44 16.16 15.72
CA ASP A 157 1.55 17.13 15.71
C ASP A 157 2.83 16.46 16.25
#